data_AF-A0A1V3XRH2-F1
#
_entry.id   AF-A0A1V3XRH2-F1
#
_cell.length_a   1.000
_cell.length_b   1.000
_cell.length_c   1.000
_cell.angle_alpha   90.00
_cell.angle_beta   90.00
_cell.angle_gamma   90.00
#
_symmetry.space_group_name_H-M   'P 1'
#
loop_
_entity.id
_entity.type
_entity.pdbx_description
1 polymer ?
#
loop_
_entity_poly.entity_id
_entity_poly.type
_entity_poly.pdbx_seq_one_letter_code
_entity_poly.pdbx_strand_id
1 'polypeptide(L)'
;MFARYAYAPNALGYCGPPLGATLRDGSVEDVRVAATKFSGAWPYLRVLSRLTGIADPLDYRLVESYWLGGGVGADLDPGRFFEELLAIIGPQAGRYWSHLTPQLADEAAANHCFHVFGAYPWTRFLGRAWTSTR
;
A
#
# COMPACT_ATOMS: atom_id res chain seq x y z
N MET A 1 -15.63 4.24 -1.21
CA MET A 1 -14.68 3.78 -2.24
C MET A 1 -13.73 2.68 -1.76
N PHE A 2 -13.02 2.87 -0.64
CA PHE A 2 -12.02 1.90 -0.13
C PHE A 2 -12.49 0.44 -0.12
N ALA A 3 -13.66 0.16 0.47
CA ALA A 3 -14.20 -1.19 0.59
C ALA A 3 -14.38 -1.90 -0.77
N ARG A 4 -14.72 -1.16 -1.84
CA ARG A 4 -14.91 -1.71 -3.19
C ARG A 4 -13.65 -2.40 -3.71
N TYR A 5 -12.48 -1.84 -3.39
CA TYR A 5 -11.19 -2.41 -3.81
C TYR A 5 -10.66 -3.43 -2.78
N ALA A 6 -10.83 -3.16 -1.49
CA ALA A 6 -10.29 -4.01 -0.42
C ALA A 6 -11.08 -5.32 -0.24
N TYR A 7 -12.38 -5.36 -0.56
CA TYR A 7 -13.27 -6.47 -0.21
C TYR A 7 -12.81 -7.83 -0.77
N ALA A 8 -12.63 -7.92 -2.09
CA ALA A 8 -12.32 -9.20 -2.74
C ALA A 8 -11.00 -9.83 -2.25
N PRO A 9 -9.85 -9.11 -2.22
CA PRO A 9 -8.63 -9.68 -1.68
C PRO A 9 -8.70 -9.95 -0.17
N ASN A 10 -9.45 -9.15 0.61
CA ASN A 10 -9.64 -9.41 2.04
C ASN A 10 -10.45 -10.70 2.29
N ALA A 11 -11.52 -10.92 1.53
CA ALA A 11 -12.33 -12.13 1.60
C ALA A 11 -11.54 -13.40 1.25
N LEU A 12 -10.49 -13.27 0.44
CA LEU A 12 -9.56 -14.34 0.09
C LEU A 12 -8.37 -14.45 1.06
N GLY A 13 -8.28 -13.59 2.07
CA GLY A 13 -7.20 -13.58 3.07
C GLY A 13 -5.89 -12.98 2.57
N TYR A 14 -5.88 -12.26 1.45
CA TYR A 14 -4.67 -11.67 0.88
C TYR A 14 -4.30 -10.31 1.47
N CYS A 15 -5.21 -9.62 2.16
CA CYS A 15 -4.92 -8.33 2.79
C CYS A 15 -5.76 -8.06 4.04
N GLY A 16 -5.18 -7.41 5.04
CA GLY A 16 -5.85 -6.99 6.28
C GLY A 16 -6.34 -8.13 7.18
N PRO A 17 -6.86 -7.83 8.38
CA PRO A 17 -7.53 -8.81 9.23
C PRO A 17 -8.88 -9.25 8.62
N PRO A 18 -9.49 -10.36 9.07
CA PRO A 18 -10.72 -10.90 8.49
C PRO A 18 -11.91 -9.96 8.78
N LEU A 19 -12.15 -9.02 7.86
CA LEU A 19 -13.12 -7.93 7.98
C LEU A 19 -14.14 -7.97 6.83
N GLY A 20 -14.27 -9.12 6.15
CA GLY A 20 -15.07 -9.25 4.94
C GLY A 20 -16.53 -8.83 5.12
N ALA A 21 -17.16 -9.20 6.24
CA ALA A 21 -18.53 -8.77 6.55
C ALA A 21 -18.62 -7.25 6.72
N THR A 22 -17.67 -6.63 7.42
CA THR A 22 -17.60 -5.18 7.59
C THR A 22 -17.38 -4.44 6.28
N LEU A 23 -16.54 -4.97 5.39
CA LEU A 23 -16.28 -4.35 4.08
C LEU A 23 -17.46 -4.50 3.11
N ARG A 24 -18.26 -5.55 3.25
CA ARG A 24 -19.41 -5.81 2.38
C ARG A 24 -20.66 -5.07 2.84
N ASP A 25 -20.99 -5.20 4.12
CA ASP A 25 -22.30 -4.85 4.67
C ASP A 25 -22.21 -3.84 5.84
N GLY A 26 -20.99 -3.46 6.25
CA GLY A 26 -20.78 -2.52 7.36
C GLY A 26 -21.20 -1.09 7.01
N SER A 27 -21.43 -0.29 8.06
CA SER A 27 -21.67 1.14 7.87
C SER A 27 -20.42 1.85 7.33
N VAL A 28 -20.59 3.08 6.85
CA VAL A 28 -19.46 3.92 6.43
C VAL A 28 -18.44 4.05 7.56
N GLU A 29 -18.88 4.25 8.81
CA GLU A 29 -17.97 4.39 9.95
C GLU A 29 -17.23 3.09 10.27
N ASP A 30 -17.90 1.94 10.17
CA ASP A 30 -17.25 0.64 10.36
C ASP A 30 -16.16 0.41 9.31
N VAL A 31 -16.43 0.77 8.05
CA VAL A 31 -15.44 0.70 6.96
C VAL A 31 -14.26 1.64 7.21
N ARG A 32 -14.50 2.83 7.75
CA ARG A 32 -13.43 3.78 8.12
C ARG A 32 -12.53 3.20 9.20
N VAL A 33 -13.10 2.65 10.26
CA VAL A 33 -12.34 1.97 11.32
C VAL A 33 -11.58 0.77 10.75
N ALA A 34 -12.24 -0.06 9.93
CA ALA A 34 -11.65 -1.21 9.27
C ALA A 34 -10.42 -0.83 8.42
N ALA A 35 -10.51 0.24 7.63
CA ALA A 35 -9.43 0.70 6.76
C ALA A 35 -8.13 0.96 7.54
N THR A 36 -8.22 1.48 8.77
CA THR A 36 -7.04 1.73 9.63
C THR A 36 -6.27 0.46 10.01
N LYS A 37 -6.88 -0.72 9.85
CA LYS A 37 -6.28 -2.01 10.19
C LYS A 37 -5.54 -2.67 9.01
N PHE A 38 -5.60 -2.08 7.82
CA PHE A 38 -4.88 -2.58 6.64
C PHE A 38 -3.43 -2.10 6.68
N SER A 39 -2.54 -2.93 7.25
CA SER A 39 -1.10 -2.63 7.36
C SER A 39 -0.41 -2.36 6.01
N GLY A 40 -0.97 -2.85 4.90
CA GLY A 40 -0.51 -2.51 3.55
C GLY A 40 -1.03 -1.17 3.04
N ALA A 41 -2.36 -1.00 2.98
CA ALA A 41 -2.96 0.18 2.34
C ALA A 41 -2.96 1.43 3.23
N TRP A 42 -3.16 1.28 4.54
CA TRP A 42 -3.33 2.42 5.44
C TRP A 42 -2.10 3.34 5.52
N PRO A 43 -0.86 2.82 5.65
CA PRO A 43 0.33 3.67 5.63
C PRO A 43 0.43 4.53 4.36
N TYR A 44 0.15 3.93 3.19
CA TYR A 44 0.22 4.61 1.90
C TYR A 44 -0.77 5.77 1.83
N LEU A 45 -2.02 5.54 2.25
CA LEU A 45 -3.06 6.56 2.25
C LEU A 45 -2.74 7.72 3.21
N ARG A 46 -2.08 7.44 4.35
CA ARG A 46 -1.59 8.52 5.24
C ARG A 46 -0.47 9.34 4.61
N VAL A 47 0.48 8.70 3.93
CA VAL A 47 1.58 9.41 3.23
C VAL A 47 1.03 10.25 2.09
N LEU A 48 0.14 9.68 1.28
CA LEU A 48 -0.57 10.38 0.21
C LEU A 48 -1.30 11.62 0.75
N SER A 49 -2.08 11.46 1.82
CA SER A 49 -2.78 12.57 2.50
C SER A 49 -1.81 13.68 2.91
N ARG A 50 -0.70 13.33 3.56
CA ARG A 50 0.33 14.29 4.00
C ARG A 50 0.99 15.01 2.83
N LEU A 51 1.42 14.28 1.79
CA LEU A 51 2.18 14.85 0.68
C LEU A 51 1.32 15.66 -0.29
N THR A 52 0.04 15.33 -0.41
CA THR A 52 -0.92 16.07 -1.27
C THR A 52 -1.64 17.19 -0.52
N GLY A 53 -1.57 17.23 0.81
CA GLY A 53 -2.34 18.16 1.65
C GLY A 53 -3.83 17.84 1.75
N ILE A 54 -4.29 16.70 1.23
CA ILE A 54 -5.68 16.25 1.32
C ILE A 54 -5.90 15.66 2.71
N ALA A 55 -6.71 16.33 3.54
CA ALA A 55 -6.81 16.04 4.97
C ALA A 55 -7.39 14.66 5.31
N ASP A 56 -8.32 14.12 4.52
CA ASP A 56 -8.89 12.79 4.75
C ASP A 56 -8.09 11.72 3.98
N PRO A 57 -7.40 10.78 4.65
CA PRO A 57 -6.75 9.65 3.99
C PRO A 57 -7.69 8.74 3.18
N LEU A 58 -9.00 8.81 3.43
CA LEU A 58 -10.02 8.08 2.69
C LEU A 58 -10.75 8.94 1.64
N ASP A 59 -10.27 10.17 1.37
CA ASP A 59 -10.71 10.98 0.24
C ASP A 59 -10.60 10.16 -1.06
N TYR A 60 -11.63 10.27 -1.90
CA TYR A 60 -11.76 9.44 -3.09
C TYR A 60 -10.55 9.55 -4.02
N ARG A 61 -9.91 10.72 -4.13
CA ARG A 61 -8.74 10.96 -4.99
C ARG A 61 -7.53 10.16 -4.52
N LEU A 62 -7.34 10.07 -3.21
CA LEU A 62 -6.24 9.32 -2.61
C LEU A 62 -6.46 7.82 -2.75
N VAL A 63 -7.69 7.37 -2.45
CA VAL A 63 -8.06 5.96 -2.57
C VAL A 63 -7.96 5.49 -4.02
N GLU A 64 -8.44 6.28 -4.97
CA GLU A 64 -8.32 5.98 -6.40
C GLU A 64 -6.87 5.95 -6.87
N SER A 65 -6.08 6.98 -6.56
CA SER A 65 -4.66 7.03 -6.92
C SER A 65 -3.87 5.86 -6.33
N TYR A 66 -4.19 5.47 -5.08
CA TYR A 66 -3.60 4.29 -4.48
C TYR A 66 -3.95 3.01 -5.25
N TRP A 67 -5.23 2.73 -5.48
CA TRP A 67 -5.64 1.44 -6.05
C TRP A 67 -5.38 1.30 -7.55
N LEU A 68 -5.58 2.36 -8.32
CA LEU A 68 -5.48 2.34 -9.79
C LEU A 68 -4.14 2.89 -10.31
N GLY A 69 -3.40 3.64 -9.50
CA GLY A 69 -2.29 4.46 -9.96
C GLY A 69 -2.76 5.76 -10.63
N GLY A 70 -1.81 6.61 -11.03
CA GLY A 70 -2.12 7.90 -11.64
C GLY A 70 -2.59 8.96 -10.63
N GLY A 71 -3.38 9.91 -11.12
CA GLY A 71 -4.02 10.94 -10.30
C GLY A 71 -3.04 11.76 -9.47
N VAL A 72 -3.47 12.16 -8.26
CA VAL A 72 -2.65 12.98 -7.36
C VAL A 72 -1.41 12.26 -6.84
N GLY A 73 -1.34 10.93 -6.96
CA GLY A 73 -0.17 10.14 -6.60
C GLY A 73 0.93 10.15 -7.66
N ALA A 74 0.61 10.45 -8.92
CA ALA A 74 1.58 10.44 -10.02
C ALA A 74 2.51 11.66 -10.03
N ASP A 75 2.05 12.79 -9.47
CA ASP A 75 2.83 14.04 -9.41
C ASP A 75 3.77 14.11 -8.18
N LEU A 76 3.76 13.07 -7.33
CA LEU A 76 4.59 13.03 -6.14
C LEU A 76 6.03 12.60 -6.48
N ASP A 77 6.99 13.24 -5.81
CA ASP A 77 8.38 12.82 -5.84
C ASP A 77 8.52 11.39 -5.26
N PRO A 78 9.04 10.41 -6.04
CA PRO A 78 9.19 9.02 -5.61
C PRO A 78 10.04 8.86 -4.35
N GLY A 79 11.17 9.58 -4.27
CA GLY A 79 12.10 9.50 -3.15
C GLY A 79 11.46 9.99 -1.85
N ARG A 80 10.81 11.15 -1.88
CA ARG A 80 10.09 11.69 -0.73
C ARG A 80 8.93 10.81 -0.30
N PHE A 81 8.17 10.25 -1.25
CA PHE A 81 7.12 9.27 -0.93
C PHE A 81 7.70 8.04 -0.22
N PHE A 82 8.81 7.52 -0.73
CA PHE A 82 9.49 6.36 -0.16
C PHE A 82 9.99 6.62 1.26
N GLU A 83 10.64 7.76 1.50
CA GLU A 83 11.14 8.15 2.82
C GLU A 83 10.01 8.27 3.85
N GLU A 84 8.94 8.98 3.52
CA GLU A 84 7.77 9.16 4.42
C GLU A 84 7.06 7.83 4.68
N LEU A 85 6.98 6.95 3.68
CA LEU A 85 6.42 5.62 3.83
C LEU A 85 7.30 4.76 4.75
N LEU A 86 8.62 4.74 4.52
CA LEU A 86 9.59 4.04 5.38
C LEU A 86 9.55 4.52 6.82
N ALA A 87 9.36 5.81 7.06
CA ALA A 87 9.24 6.36 8.42
C ALA A 87 8.05 5.77 9.19
N ILE A 88 6.97 5.39 8.50
CA ILE A 88 5.78 4.79 9.12
C ILE A 88 5.97 3.28 9.33
N ILE A 89 6.46 2.58 8.30
CA ILE A 89 6.47 1.11 8.29
C ILE A 89 7.76 0.52 8.88
N GLY A 90 8.89 1.22 8.75
CA GLY A 90 10.21 0.77 9.22
C GLY A 90 10.22 0.35 10.69
N PRO A 91 9.65 1.15 11.62
CA PRO A 91 9.56 0.79 13.03
C PRO A 91 8.69 -0.47 13.31
N GLN A 92 7.73 -0.77 12.42
CA GLN A 92 6.75 -1.85 12.60
C GLN A 92 7.16 -3.16 11.89
N ALA A 93 8.12 -3.09 10.98
CA ALA A 93 8.28 -4.08 9.93
C ALA A 93 9.22 -5.26 10.24
N GLY A 94 10.13 -5.12 11.21
CA GLY A 94 11.10 -6.17 11.56
C GLY A 94 11.78 -6.80 10.32
N ARG A 95 11.91 -8.14 10.30
CA ARG A 95 12.48 -8.92 9.17
C ARG A 95 11.61 -8.94 7.90
N TYR A 96 10.33 -8.57 7.99
CA TYR A 96 9.38 -8.72 6.88
C TYR A 96 9.64 -7.69 5.76
N TRP A 97 10.38 -6.62 6.06
CA TRP A 97 10.70 -5.53 5.12
C TRP A 97 12.21 -5.25 5.04
N SER A 98 13.08 -6.17 5.48
CA SER A 98 14.54 -6.00 5.42
C SER A 98 15.10 -5.88 3.99
N HIS A 99 14.27 -6.12 2.98
CA HIS A 99 14.60 -5.98 1.56
C HIS A 99 14.26 -4.60 1.00
N LEU A 100 13.60 -3.73 1.78
CA LEU A 100 13.37 -2.35 1.39
C LEU A 100 14.58 -1.49 1.71
N THR A 101 15.46 -1.43 0.72
CA THR A 101 16.69 -0.66 0.78
C THR A 101 16.53 0.66 0.00
N PRO A 102 17.40 1.66 0.22
CA PRO A 102 17.34 2.93 -0.52
C PRO A 102 17.33 2.78 -2.05
N GLN A 103 17.83 1.67 -2.58
CA GLN A 103 17.82 1.34 -4.01
C GLN A 103 16.40 1.17 -4.59
N LEU A 104 15.38 1.03 -3.75
CA LEU A 104 13.98 0.98 -4.19
C LEU A 104 13.33 2.35 -4.31
N ALA A 105 14.00 3.43 -3.88
CA ALA A 105 13.48 4.78 -4.01
C ALA A 105 13.16 5.12 -5.47
N ASP A 106 13.99 4.65 -6.41
CA ASP A 106 13.81 4.86 -7.85
C ASP A 106 12.62 4.06 -8.43
N GLU A 107 12.20 3.01 -7.73
CA GLU A 107 11.03 2.19 -8.09
C GLU A 107 9.78 2.57 -7.29
N ALA A 108 9.90 3.53 -6.37
CA ALA A 108 8.81 3.90 -5.49
C ALA A 108 7.68 4.57 -6.27
N ALA A 109 6.47 4.10 -6.04
CA ALA A 109 5.29 4.71 -6.61
C ALA A 109 4.22 4.82 -5.53
N ALA A 110 3.51 5.95 -5.51
CA ALA A 110 2.47 6.24 -4.54
C ALA A 110 1.15 5.49 -4.83
N ASN A 111 1.25 4.20 -5.14
CA ASN A 111 0.14 3.34 -5.53
C ASN A 111 0.35 1.87 -5.10
N HIS A 112 -0.67 1.05 -5.34
CA HIS A 112 -0.76 -0.33 -4.89
C HIS A 112 0.24 -1.24 -5.58
N CYS A 113 0.67 -0.93 -6.82
CA CYS A 113 1.69 -1.71 -7.51
C CYS A 113 3.00 -1.74 -6.72
N PHE A 114 3.41 -0.62 -6.12
CA PHE A 114 4.62 -0.60 -5.27
C PHE A 114 4.47 -1.49 -4.04
N HIS A 115 3.27 -1.54 -3.44
CA HIS A 115 2.97 -2.45 -2.33
C HIS A 115 3.14 -3.93 -2.73
N VAL A 116 2.66 -4.31 -3.91
CA VAL A 116 2.71 -5.70 -4.40
C VAL A 116 4.10 -6.09 -4.92
N PHE A 117 4.78 -5.21 -5.66
CA PHE A 117 6.03 -5.54 -6.36
C PHE A 117 7.30 -5.16 -5.60
N GLY A 118 7.29 -4.00 -4.93
CA GLY A 118 8.46 -3.49 -4.19
C GLY A 118 8.50 -3.97 -2.75
N ALA A 119 7.33 -3.99 -2.10
CA ALA A 119 7.23 -4.27 -0.67
C ALA A 119 7.01 -5.75 -0.31
N TYR A 120 6.41 -6.54 -1.21
CA TYR A 120 6.19 -7.96 -0.97
C TYR A 120 7.43 -8.78 -1.36
N PRO A 121 8.07 -9.52 -0.44
CA PRO A 121 9.38 -10.12 -0.67
C PRO A 121 9.43 -11.19 -1.78
N TRP A 122 8.30 -11.83 -2.09
CA TRP A 122 8.23 -12.99 -2.99
C TRP A 122 8.57 -12.68 -4.45
N THR A 123 8.23 -11.48 -4.96
CA THR A 123 8.57 -11.05 -6.33
C THR A 123 10.08 -10.98 -6.54
N ARG A 124 10.84 -10.63 -5.50
CA ARG A 124 12.31 -10.56 -5.54
C ARG A 124 12.98 -11.94 -5.48
N PHE A 125 12.27 -12.99 -5.07
CA PHE A 125 12.77 -14.36 -5.18
C PHE A 125 12.58 -14.96 -6.58
N LEU A 126 11.67 -14.41 -7.41
CA LEU A 126 11.46 -14.87 -8.79
C LEU A 126 12.68 -14.61 -9.69
N GLY A 127 13.47 -13.57 -9.42
CA GLY A 127 14.68 -13.24 -10.19
C GLY A 127 15.88 -14.16 -9.93
N ARG A 128 15.88 -14.97 -8.86
CA ARG A 128 17.01 -15.88 -8.54
C ARG A 128 16.90 -17.27 -9.17
N ALA A 129 15.75 -17.61 -9.75
CA ALA A 129 15.53 -18.91 -10.38
C ALA A 129 16.00 -18.97 -11.84
N TRP A 130 16.34 -17.84 -12.46
CA TRP A 130 16.81 -17.76 -13.85
C TRP A 130 18.29 -17.40 -13.93
N THR A 131 19.13 -18.29 -13.40
CA THR A 131 20.53 -18.40 -13.83
C THR A 131 20.72 -19.81 -14.33
N SER A 132 20.24 -20.09 -15.54
CA SER A 132 20.70 -21.25 -16.30
C SER A 132 22.14 -20.96 -16.70
N THR A 133 23.06 -21.68 -16.08
CA THR A 133 24.45 -21.82 -16.50
C THR A 133 24.50 -22.06 -18.01
N ARG A 134 25.22 -21.20 -18.74
CA ARG A 134 25.78 -21.54 -20.04
C ARG A 134 27.19 -22.07 -19.81
#